data_AF-A0A7X7A170-F1
#
_entry.id   AF-A0A7X7A170-F1
#
_cell.length_a   1.000
_cell.length_b   1.000
_cell.length_c   1.000
_cell.angle_alpha   90.00
_cell.angle_beta   90.00
_cell.angle_gamma   90.00
#
_symmetry.space_group_name_H-M   'P 1'
#
loop_
_entity.id
_entity.type
_entity.pdbx_description
1 polymer ?
#
loop_
_entity_poly.entity_id
_entity_poly.type
_entity_poly.pdbx_seq_one_letter_code
_entity_poly.pdbx_strand_id
1 'polypeptide(L)'
;MRKLEFLFLVILFVAVIPFNVAAADVKIELDGYPLSSDMSPVIVNDRTLVPFRAIAEAMNVEVEWINETKTINASNATQKVVLNVGSKTAYINGTPVVLDVAPTIINNRTMIPLRFFSTAFNCEVDWEPNTRTVIIKTPPAKMKVIGYYALGDTATSSWTNLFTVPYPETAKGNTDIVTDLALGWFSLDENGQLLTKSRTGWQRPDGWEKVLAAANEYGLKCEMVVHMTNKDRVINALLSNQNRIDTAVREIVKEARHYSGVNLDMEGLGLSEKGDELIKVQNSFSWFVKSLAEELHKEGKTLSLSLHAPNSSYKGYDYSTLGRYSDYIIIMAYDYGPKPEPNNRVNEAITIALQNVPHNKLILGISAPSENPESLATKVGLAKRYNLEGIALWRLGLITDGMWEVIKISIIH
;
A
#
# COMPACT_ATOMS: atom_id res chain seq x y z
N MET A 1 -57.11 23.18 -76.35
CA MET A 1 -56.00 22.57 -75.60
C MET A 1 -56.06 23.05 -74.15
N ARG A 2 -56.42 22.16 -73.21
CA ARG A 2 -56.50 22.44 -71.77
C ARG A 2 -55.08 22.52 -71.18
N LYS A 3 -54.74 23.59 -70.47
CA LYS A 3 -53.52 23.67 -69.66
C LYS A 3 -53.83 23.15 -68.25
N LEU A 4 -53.04 22.18 -67.80
CA LEU A 4 -53.12 21.54 -66.49
C LEU A 4 -52.04 22.20 -65.61
N GLU A 5 -52.44 22.96 -64.58
CA GLU A 5 -51.50 23.51 -63.59
C GLU A 5 -51.29 22.49 -62.47
N PHE A 6 -50.04 22.07 -62.27
CA PHE A 6 -49.63 21.19 -61.18
C PHE A 6 -49.12 22.06 -60.02
N LEU A 7 -49.87 22.04 -58.90
CA LEU A 7 -49.50 22.65 -57.62
C LEU A 7 -48.50 21.72 -56.91
N PHE A 8 -47.25 22.15 -56.74
CA PHE A 8 -46.22 21.41 -56.01
C PHE A 8 -46.30 21.77 -54.51
N LEU A 9 -46.79 20.85 -53.68
CA LEU A 9 -46.76 20.97 -52.22
C LEU A 9 -45.38 20.50 -51.72
N VAL A 10 -44.57 21.43 -51.21
CA VAL A 10 -43.30 21.11 -50.54
C VAL A 10 -43.59 20.78 -49.07
N ILE A 11 -43.53 19.49 -48.71
CA ILE A 11 -43.59 19.03 -47.32
C ILE A 11 -42.20 19.16 -46.71
N LEU A 12 -42.02 20.13 -45.82
CA LEU A 12 -40.78 20.34 -45.07
C LEU A 12 -40.71 19.30 -43.93
N PHE A 13 -39.89 18.26 -44.10
CA PHE A 13 -39.57 17.32 -43.03
C PHE A 13 -38.58 17.97 -42.06
N VAL A 14 -39.05 18.40 -40.89
CA VAL A 14 -38.16 18.80 -39.78
C VAL A 14 -37.68 17.51 -39.10
N ALA A 15 -36.43 17.15 -39.36
CA ALA A 15 -35.77 16.07 -38.63
C ALA A 15 -35.60 16.48 -37.16
N VAL A 16 -36.37 15.88 -36.26
CA VAL A 16 -36.11 15.94 -34.83
C VAL A 16 -34.90 15.05 -34.57
N ILE A 17 -33.72 15.65 -34.45
CA ILE A 17 -32.52 14.94 -33.99
C ILE A 17 -32.68 14.75 -32.48
N PRO A 18 -32.81 13.52 -31.96
CA PRO A 18 -32.81 13.32 -30.52
C PRO A 18 -31.44 13.72 -29.98
N PHE A 19 -31.40 14.78 -29.17
CA PHE A 19 -30.24 15.08 -28.33
C PHE A 19 -30.13 13.98 -27.28
N ASN A 20 -29.27 13.00 -27.52
CA ASN A 20 -28.73 12.17 -26.45
C ASN A 20 -27.77 13.05 -25.64
N VAL A 21 -28.27 13.69 -24.59
CA VAL A 21 -27.39 14.22 -23.53
C VAL A 21 -26.86 13.00 -22.80
N ALA A 22 -25.67 12.53 -23.18
CA ALA A 22 -24.92 11.59 -22.37
C ALA A 22 -24.77 12.24 -20.98
N ALA A 23 -25.37 11.61 -19.96
CA ALA A 23 -25.14 12.00 -18.57
C ALA A 23 -23.64 11.84 -18.33
N ALA A 24 -22.91 12.94 -18.24
CA ALA A 24 -21.47 12.90 -18.09
C ALA A 24 -21.14 12.38 -16.67
N ASP A 25 -20.61 11.16 -16.62
CA ASP A 25 -20.26 10.44 -15.39
C ASP A 25 -19.27 11.26 -14.55
N VAL A 26 -19.68 11.61 -13.34
CA VAL A 26 -18.79 12.19 -12.34
C VAL A 26 -17.96 11.06 -11.73
N LYS A 27 -16.67 11.28 -11.52
CA LYS A 27 -15.74 10.29 -10.95
C LYS A 27 -15.40 10.63 -9.50
N ILE A 28 -14.91 9.64 -8.77
CA ILE A 28 -14.38 9.81 -7.41
C ILE A 28 -12.94 9.31 -7.42
N GLU A 29 -12.05 10.13 -6.88
CA GLU A 29 -10.67 9.80 -6.60
C GLU A 29 -10.43 9.95 -5.09
N LEU A 30 -9.80 8.94 -4.48
CA LEU A 30 -9.46 8.93 -3.07
C LEU A 30 -7.95 8.71 -2.96
N ASP A 31 -7.24 9.68 -2.40
CA ASP A 31 -5.79 9.68 -2.25
C ASP A 31 -5.05 9.35 -3.57
N GLY A 32 -5.41 10.03 -4.67
CA GLY A 32 -4.73 9.89 -5.96
C GLY A 32 -5.10 8.64 -6.77
N TYR A 33 -5.99 7.78 -6.27
CA TYR A 33 -6.43 6.58 -6.99
C TYR A 33 -7.95 6.53 -7.17
N PRO A 34 -8.46 6.17 -8.37
CA PRO A 34 -9.90 6.06 -8.60
C PRO A 34 -10.60 5.16 -7.58
N LEU A 35 -11.79 5.58 -7.16
CA LEU A 35 -12.68 4.79 -6.32
C LEU A 35 -13.86 4.33 -7.18
N SER A 36 -13.95 3.01 -7.39
CA SER A 36 -15.10 2.42 -8.07
C SER A 36 -16.31 2.39 -7.14
N SER A 37 -17.46 2.76 -7.70
CA SER A 37 -18.77 2.71 -7.06
C SER A 37 -19.79 2.26 -8.10
N ASP A 38 -20.80 1.52 -7.67
CA ASP A 38 -21.94 1.15 -8.51
C ASP A 38 -22.92 2.30 -8.75
N MET A 39 -22.65 3.46 -8.15
CA MET A 39 -23.36 4.70 -8.42
C MET A 39 -22.39 5.87 -8.51
N SER A 40 -22.46 6.60 -9.63
CA SER A 40 -21.75 7.87 -9.85
C SER A 40 -22.33 8.98 -8.96
N PRO A 41 -21.51 9.98 -8.53
CA PRO A 41 -22.03 11.19 -7.90
C PRO A 41 -23.08 11.88 -8.77
N VAL A 42 -24.05 12.51 -8.11
CA VAL A 42 -25.14 13.25 -8.75
C VAL A 42 -25.17 14.69 -8.27
N ILE A 43 -25.58 15.62 -9.13
CA ILE A 43 -25.75 17.02 -8.75
C ILE A 43 -27.23 17.26 -8.49
N VAL A 44 -27.57 17.70 -7.27
CA VAL A 44 -28.93 18.04 -6.85
C VAL A 44 -28.89 19.43 -6.22
N ASN A 45 -29.62 20.40 -6.77
CA ASN A 45 -29.68 21.78 -6.28
C ASN A 45 -28.28 22.40 -6.10
N ASP A 46 -27.43 22.33 -7.13
CA ASP A 46 -26.04 22.83 -7.09
C ASP A 46 -25.18 22.24 -5.96
N ARG A 47 -25.50 21.01 -5.55
CA ARG A 47 -24.72 20.23 -4.59
C ARG A 47 -24.41 18.86 -5.15
N THR A 48 -23.13 18.51 -5.14
CA THR A 48 -22.66 17.16 -5.47
C THR A 48 -22.96 16.22 -4.32
N LEU A 49 -23.81 15.23 -4.57
CA LEU A 49 -24.07 14.12 -3.68
C LEU A 49 -23.26 12.91 -4.14
N VAL A 50 -22.65 12.23 -3.18
CA VAL A 50 -21.76 11.08 -3.42
C VAL A 50 -22.28 9.84 -2.70
N PRO A 51 -21.97 8.62 -3.21
CA PRO A 51 -22.33 7.36 -2.57
C PRO A 51 -21.63 7.23 -1.21
N PHE A 52 -22.38 7.37 -0.13
CA PHE A 52 -21.77 7.51 1.20
C PHE A 52 -20.95 6.29 1.62
N ARG A 53 -21.56 5.10 1.49
CA ARG A 53 -20.96 3.83 1.91
C ARG A 53 -19.63 3.57 1.19
N ALA A 54 -19.59 3.76 -0.13
CA ALA A 54 -18.40 3.48 -0.93
C ALA A 54 -17.19 4.31 -0.47
N ILE A 55 -17.37 5.60 -0.21
CA ILE A 55 -16.29 6.47 0.27
C ILE A 55 -15.95 6.15 1.73
N ALA A 56 -16.95 5.99 2.60
CA ALA A 56 -16.75 5.72 4.02
C ALA A 56 -15.98 4.40 4.23
N GLU A 57 -16.39 3.31 3.58
CA GLU A 57 -15.71 2.02 3.68
C GLU A 57 -14.29 2.07 3.11
N ALA A 58 -14.06 2.81 2.02
CA ALA A 58 -12.70 3.04 1.47
C ALA A 58 -11.80 3.88 2.40
N MET A 59 -12.37 4.57 3.38
CA MET A 59 -11.68 5.28 4.46
C MET A 59 -11.63 4.45 5.76
N ASN A 60 -11.92 3.16 5.70
CA ASN A 60 -11.99 2.24 6.84
C ASN A 60 -13.02 2.66 7.90
N VAL A 61 -14.16 3.21 7.46
CA VAL A 61 -15.32 3.51 8.30
C VAL A 61 -16.36 2.42 8.07
N GLU A 62 -16.73 1.72 9.14
CA GLU A 62 -17.82 0.73 9.10
C GLU A 62 -19.15 1.45 8.91
N VAL A 63 -20.04 0.91 8.08
CA VAL A 63 -21.35 1.52 7.77
C VAL A 63 -22.48 0.52 7.99
N GLU A 64 -23.31 0.80 8.97
CA GLU A 64 -24.53 0.06 9.30
C GLU A 64 -25.78 0.84 8.84
N TRP A 65 -26.75 0.11 8.28
CA TRP A 65 -28.06 0.64 7.88
C TRP A 65 -29.15 0.09 8.79
N ILE A 66 -29.91 1.00 9.43
CA ILE A 66 -31.08 0.66 10.25
C ILE A 66 -32.33 0.97 9.44
N ASN A 67 -33.06 -0.07 9.05
CA ASN A 67 -34.16 0.05 8.09
C ASN A 67 -35.41 0.70 8.69
N GLU A 68 -35.68 0.46 9.98
CA GLU A 68 -36.85 0.91 10.72
C GLU A 68 -36.90 2.44 10.79
N THR A 69 -35.74 3.05 11.03
CA THR A 69 -35.58 4.49 11.22
C THR A 69 -34.95 5.19 10.03
N LYS A 70 -34.56 4.43 8.99
CA LYS A 70 -33.82 4.92 7.83
C LYS A 70 -32.53 5.65 8.23
N THR A 71 -31.83 5.06 9.20
CA THR A 71 -30.61 5.61 9.81
C THR A 71 -29.37 4.95 9.23
N ILE A 72 -28.36 5.77 8.96
CA ILE A 72 -27.00 5.33 8.66
C ILE A 72 -26.17 5.58 9.93
N ASN A 73 -25.67 4.51 10.52
CA ASN A 73 -24.63 4.57 11.55
C ASN A 73 -23.30 4.32 10.85
N ALA A 74 -22.33 5.21 11.03
CA ALA A 74 -20.99 4.99 10.52
C ALA A 74 -19.95 5.28 11.59
N SER A 75 -18.95 4.40 11.73
CA SER A 75 -17.94 4.59 12.78
C SER A 75 -16.58 4.00 12.44
N ASN A 76 -15.55 4.60 13.00
CA ASN A 76 -14.21 4.04 13.10
C ASN A 76 -13.67 4.27 14.52
N ALA A 77 -12.37 4.05 14.75
CA ALA A 77 -11.75 4.21 16.07
C ALA A 77 -11.89 5.61 16.70
N THR A 78 -12.17 6.65 15.92
CA THR A 78 -12.14 8.06 16.37
C THR A 78 -13.43 8.83 16.12
N GLN A 79 -14.27 8.38 15.20
CA GLN A 79 -15.47 9.09 14.76
C GLN A 79 -16.69 8.18 14.80
N LYS A 80 -17.81 8.72 15.29
CA LYS A 80 -19.14 8.14 15.18
C LYS A 80 -20.08 9.13 14.50
N VAL A 81 -20.65 8.70 13.39
CA VAL A 81 -21.55 9.49 12.54
C VAL A 81 -22.92 8.84 12.52
N VAL A 82 -23.96 9.65 12.72
CA VAL A 82 -25.36 9.22 12.59
C VAL A 82 -26.07 10.15 11.62
N LEU A 83 -26.66 9.58 10.58
CA LEU A 83 -27.41 10.29 9.54
C LEU A 83 -28.79 9.65 9.40
N ASN A 84 -29.82 10.46 9.13
CA ASN A 84 -31.16 9.95 8.82
C ASN A 84 -31.57 10.43 7.43
N VAL A 85 -32.10 9.52 6.61
CA VAL A 85 -32.61 9.88 5.28
C VAL A 85 -33.75 10.89 5.43
N GLY A 86 -33.71 11.97 4.63
CA GLY A 86 -34.66 13.08 4.68
C GLY A 86 -34.43 14.10 5.80
N SER A 87 -33.55 13.81 6.78
CA SER A 87 -33.18 14.78 7.82
C SER A 87 -31.96 15.61 7.39
N LYS A 88 -32.03 16.93 7.57
CA LYS A 88 -30.86 17.80 7.44
C LYS A 88 -29.96 17.78 8.68
N THR A 89 -30.39 17.20 9.79
CA THR A 89 -29.57 17.08 10.99
C THR A 89 -28.86 15.73 10.98
N ALA A 90 -27.54 15.78 10.95
CA ALA A 90 -26.62 14.68 11.21
C ALA A 90 -26.02 14.83 12.63
N TYR A 91 -25.37 13.79 13.13
CA TYR A 91 -24.63 13.84 14.39
C TYR A 91 -23.22 13.30 14.19
N ILE A 92 -22.22 14.03 14.68
CA ILE A 92 -20.82 13.61 14.73
C ILE A 92 -20.42 13.57 16.21
N ASN A 93 -20.09 12.39 16.72
CA ASN A 93 -19.79 12.15 18.14
C ASN A 93 -20.88 12.69 19.08
N GLY A 94 -22.15 12.57 18.66
CA GLY A 94 -23.31 13.08 19.40
C GLY A 94 -23.58 14.58 19.23
N THR A 95 -22.69 15.34 18.59
CA THR A 95 -22.87 16.77 18.32
C THR A 95 -23.67 16.96 17.03
N PRO A 96 -24.78 17.74 17.03
CA PRO A 96 -25.59 17.95 15.84
C PRO A 96 -24.87 18.83 14.80
N VAL A 97 -24.98 18.46 13.53
CA VAL A 97 -24.47 19.20 12.37
C VAL A 97 -25.54 19.30 11.31
N VAL A 98 -25.73 20.50 10.75
CA VAL A 98 -26.73 20.77 9.70
C VAL A 98 -26.12 20.54 8.32
N LEU A 99 -26.81 19.76 7.50
CA LEU A 99 -26.46 19.44 6.11
C LEU A 99 -27.13 20.42 5.14
N ASP A 100 -26.41 20.80 4.08
CA ASP A 100 -26.96 21.62 2.99
C ASP A 100 -28.18 20.94 2.34
N VAL A 101 -28.04 19.64 2.08
CA VAL A 101 -29.06 18.75 1.49
C VAL A 101 -29.18 17.51 2.36
N ALA A 102 -30.41 17.09 2.65
CA ALA A 102 -30.65 15.88 3.42
C ALA A 102 -30.15 14.62 2.67
N PRO A 103 -29.65 13.59 3.37
CA PRO A 103 -29.34 12.31 2.77
C PRO A 103 -30.55 11.77 2.02
N THR A 104 -30.34 11.27 0.81
CA THR A 104 -31.41 10.76 -0.05
C THR A 104 -31.05 9.38 -0.57
N ILE A 105 -32.07 8.57 -0.86
CA ILE A 105 -31.88 7.27 -1.50
C ILE A 105 -32.15 7.44 -3.00
N ILE A 106 -31.14 7.15 -3.80
CA ILE A 106 -31.24 7.14 -5.27
C ILE A 106 -30.69 5.79 -5.74
N ASN A 107 -31.45 5.06 -6.57
CA ASN A 107 -31.07 3.74 -7.06
C ASN A 107 -30.58 2.78 -5.95
N ASN A 108 -31.27 2.78 -4.81
CA ASN A 108 -30.93 1.96 -3.63
C ASN A 108 -29.55 2.26 -3.01
N ARG A 109 -29.01 3.46 -3.22
CA ARG A 109 -27.79 3.96 -2.57
C ARG A 109 -28.09 5.24 -1.79
N THR A 110 -27.49 5.36 -0.62
CA THR A 110 -27.57 6.60 0.18
C THR A 110 -26.58 7.61 -0.37
N MET A 111 -27.09 8.74 -0.83
CA MET A 111 -26.35 9.84 -1.42
C MET A 111 -26.31 11.02 -0.43
N ILE A 112 -25.11 11.52 -0.17
CA ILE A 112 -24.85 12.55 0.86
C ILE A 112 -24.01 13.68 0.28
N PRO A 113 -24.19 14.94 0.71
CA PRO A 113 -23.34 16.05 0.25
C PRO A 113 -21.86 15.74 0.45
N LEU A 114 -21.06 15.88 -0.61
CA LEU A 114 -19.60 15.64 -0.57
C LEU A 114 -18.93 16.37 0.60
N ARG A 115 -19.30 17.64 0.84
CA ARG A 115 -18.74 18.47 1.91
C ARG A 115 -18.86 17.84 3.31
N PHE A 116 -19.88 17.00 3.52
CA PHE A 116 -20.08 16.33 4.80
C PHE A 116 -18.88 15.45 5.18
N PHE A 117 -18.21 14.82 4.21
CA PHE A 117 -17.02 14.02 4.48
C PHE A 117 -15.90 14.84 5.13
N SER A 118 -15.70 16.07 4.65
CA SER A 118 -14.69 16.98 5.23
C SER A 118 -15.00 17.30 6.69
N THR A 119 -16.26 17.59 7.01
CA THR A 119 -16.69 17.84 8.39
C THR A 119 -16.64 16.58 9.28
N ALA A 120 -17.04 15.42 8.75
CA ALA A 120 -17.21 14.19 9.53
C ALA A 120 -15.91 13.41 9.75
N PHE A 121 -15.02 13.41 8.76
CA PHE A 121 -13.83 12.56 8.75
C PHE A 121 -12.52 13.34 8.55
N ASN A 122 -12.59 14.68 8.62
CA ASN A 122 -11.42 15.57 8.52
C ASN A 122 -10.59 15.32 7.24
N CYS A 123 -11.27 15.01 6.13
CA CYS A 123 -10.63 14.87 4.82
C CYS A 123 -10.71 16.19 4.04
N GLU A 124 -9.77 16.39 3.13
CA GLU A 124 -9.88 17.45 2.12
C GLU A 124 -10.75 16.96 0.97
N VAL A 125 -11.60 17.84 0.46
CA VAL A 125 -12.46 17.55 -0.69
C VAL A 125 -12.28 18.64 -1.73
N ASP A 126 -12.07 18.26 -2.98
CA ASP A 126 -11.88 19.16 -4.10
C ASP A 126 -12.66 18.68 -5.35
N TRP A 127 -12.83 19.58 -6.31
CA TRP A 127 -13.53 19.32 -7.56
C TRP A 127 -12.63 19.69 -8.75
N GLU A 128 -12.27 18.70 -9.56
CA GLU A 128 -11.58 18.93 -10.83
C GLU A 128 -12.61 19.08 -11.97
N PRO A 129 -12.86 20.30 -12.47
CA PRO A 129 -13.91 20.54 -13.45
C PRO A 129 -13.61 19.93 -14.82
N ASN A 130 -12.34 19.84 -15.23
CA ASN A 130 -11.99 19.35 -16.57
C ASN A 130 -12.24 17.86 -16.72
N THR A 131 -11.97 17.09 -15.66
CA THR A 131 -12.19 15.64 -15.63
C THR A 131 -13.49 15.24 -14.95
N ARG A 132 -14.22 16.21 -14.38
CA ARG A 132 -15.44 16.02 -13.58
C ARG A 132 -15.21 15.01 -12.44
N THR A 133 -14.16 15.26 -11.66
CA THR A 133 -13.71 14.34 -10.61
C THR A 133 -13.84 15.00 -9.25
N VAL A 134 -14.51 14.29 -8.34
CA VAL A 134 -14.44 14.53 -6.90
C VAL A 134 -13.11 13.99 -6.40
N ILE A 135 -12.24 14.84 -5.86
CA ILE A 135 -10.98 14.45 -5.26
C ILE A 135 -11.14 14.47 -3.74
N ILE A 136 -10.74 13.41 -3.07
CA ILE A 136 -10.77 13.27 -1.61
C ILE A 136 -9.37 12.91 -1.15
N LYS A 137 -8.80 13.69 -0.21
CA LYS A 137 -7.55 13.36 0.47
C LYS A 137 -7.81 13.07 1.93
N THR A 138 -7.47 11.87 2.37
CA THR A 138 -7.73 11.40 3.73
C THR A 138 -6.68 11.94 4.72
N PRO A 139 -7.04 12.14 6.00
CA PRO A 139 -6.08 12.61 7.01
C PRO A 139 -4.93 11.62 7.21
N PRO A 140 -3.80 12.04 7.82
CA PRO A 140 -2.70 11.14 8.12
C PRO A 140 -3.15 9.88 8.87
N ALA A 141 -2.57 8.72 8.53
CA ALA A 141 -2.89 7.45 9.19
C ALA A 141 -1.69 6.91 9.98
N LYS A 142 -1.98 6.17 11.05
CA LYS A 142 -0.93 5.47 11.80
C LYS A 142 -0.40 4.30 10.97
N MET A 143 0.87 4.35 10.58
CA MET A 143 1.49 3.29 9.77
C MET A 143 2.97 3.13 10.11
N LYS A 144 3.47 1.91 9.99
CA LYS A 144 4.90 1.59 10.02
C LYS A 144 5.59 2.18 8.79
N VAL A 145 6.80 2.71 8.96
CA VAL A 145 7.64 3.14 7.84
C VAL A 145 8.99 2.45 7.96
N ILE A 146 9.21 1.46 7.09
CA ILE A 146 10.46 0.71 7.02
C ILE A 146 11.37 1.35 5.99
N GLY A 147 12.58 1.72 6.38
CA GLY A 147 13.60 2.19 5.46
C GLY A 147 14.61 1.10 5.15
N TYR A 148 14.71 0.68 3.88
CA TYR A 148 15.85 -0.14 3.47
C TYR A 148 17.13 0.68 3.52
N TYR A 149 18.07 0.20 4.31
CA TYR A 149 19.32 0.88 4.59
C TYR A 149 20.45 0.24 3.80
N ALA A 150 21.00 0.99 2.86
CA ALA A 150 22.17 0.58 2.09
C ALA A 150 23.31 1.58 2.28
N LEU A 151 24.53 1.07 2.15
CA LEU A 151 25.69 1.94 2.07
C LEU A 151 25.65 2.65 0.71
N GLY A 152 25.66 3.98 0.75
CA GLY A 152 25.72 4.83 -0.44
C GLY A 152 26.92 5.75 -0.41
N ASP A 153 27.17 6.42 -1.52
CA ASP A 153 28.11 7.53 -1.59
C ASP A 153 27.52 8.80 -0.96
N THR A 154 28.21 9.93 -1.07
CA THR A 154 27.73 11.22 -0.54
C THR A 154 26.39 11.66 -1.14
N ALA A 155 26.00 11.17 -2.32
CA ALA A 155 24.75 11.52 -2.98
C ALA A 155 23.59 10.56 -2.62
N THR A 156 23.89 9.31 -2.26
CA THR A 156 22.89 8.24 -2.07
C THR A 156 22.96 7.56 -0.71
N SER A 157 23.57 8.23 0.26
CA SER A 157 23.77 7.77 1.64
C SER A 157 22.44 7.62 2.37
N SER A 158 22.11 6.38 2.78
CA SER A 158 20.98 6.14 3.68
C SER A 158 21.15 6.86 5.02
N TRP A 159 22.39 7.03 5.50
CA TRP A 159 22.67 7.76 6.73
C TRP A 159 22.25 9.22 6.64
N THR A 160 22.75 9.93 5.62
CA THR A 160 22.45 11.35 5.45
C THR A 160 20.96 11.57 5.16
N ASN A 161 20.33 10.66 4.40
CA ASN A 161 18.90 10.75 4.14
C ASN A 161 18.03 10.48 5.38
N LEU A 162 18.50 9.67 6.33
CA LEU A 162 17.80 9.38 7.58
C LEU A 162 18.06 10.45 8.65
N PHE A 163 19.33 10.75 8.95
CA PHE A 163 19.72 11.65 10.03
C PHE A 163 19.85 13.11 9.59
N THR A 164 19.79 13.42 8.29
CA THR A 164 19.95 14.77 7.72
C THR A 164 21.30 15.44 7.98
N VAL A 165 22.28 14.67 8.48
CA VAL A 165 23.66 15.09 8.72
C VAL A 165 24.64 14.03 8.18
N PRO A 166 25.88 14.39 7.81
CA PRO A 166 26.87 13.42 7.34
C PRO A 166 27.28 12.41 8.42
N TYR A 167 27.64 11.19 8.01
CA TYR A 167 28.24 10.20 8.92
C TYR A 167 29.58 10.70 9.48
N PRO A 168 29.89 10.51 10.78
CA PRO A 168 29.14 9.75 11.79
C PRO A 168 28.22 10.59 12.70
N GLU A 169 27.93 11.85 12.36
CA GLU A 169 27.03 12.68 13.16
C GLU A 169 25.60 12.15 13.12
N THR A 170 24.84 12.34 14.20
CA THR A 170 23.42 11.99 14.27
C THR A 170 22.58 13.23 14.57
N ALA A 171 21.38 13.27 14.01
CA ALA A 171 20.34 14.25 14.34
C ALA A 171 18.98 13.61 14.07
N LYS A 172 17.90 14.17 14.64
CA LYS A 172 16.54 13.60 14.53
C LYS A 172 16.09 13.39 13.08
N GLY A 173 16.44 14.30 12.16
CA GLY A 173 16.18 14.15 10.72
C GLY A 173 14.79 13.59 10.37
N ASN A 174 14.79 12.42 9.72
CA ASN A 174 13.62 11.63 9.34
C ASN A 174 13.41 10.40 10.25
N THR A 175 14.13 10.29 11.37
CA THR A 175 13.91 9.22 12.37
C THR A 175 12.60 9.42 13.15
N ASP A 176 11.93 10.57 12.95
CA ASP A 176 10.62 10.88 13.51
C ASP A 176 9.46 10.24 12.74
N ILE A 177 9.73 9.67 11.57
CA ILE A 177 8.72 9.01 10.75
C ILE A 177 9.12 7.59 10.36
N VAL A 178 10.41 7.34 10.13
CA VAL A 178 10.94 5.98 9.97
C VAL A 178 10.86 5.27 11.31
N THR A 179 10.28 4.07 11.35
CA THR A 179 10.15 3.27 12.59
C THR A 179 11.17 2.14 12.64
N ASP A 180 11.55 1.61 11.48
CA ASP A 180 12.40 0.43 11.36
C ASP A 180 13.40 0.56 10.21
N LEU A 181 14.58 -0.01 10.40
CA LEU A 181 15.62 -0.12 9.37
C LEU A 181 15.77 -1.58 8.94
N ALA A 182 15.66 -1.81 7.64
CA ALA A 182 15.96 -3.09 7.01
C ALA A 182 17.41 -3.06 6.48
N LEU A 183 18.33 -3.74 7.20
CA LEU A 183 19.77 -3.65 7.01
C LEU A 183 20.26 -4.74 6.04
N GLY A 184 20.41 -4.40 4.76
CA GLY A 184 20.89 -5.27 3.67
C GLY A 184 22.36 -5.67 3.79
N TRP A 185 22.74 -6.42 4.80
CA TRP A 185 24.15 -6.71 5.06
C TRP A 185 24.54 -8.17 4.89
N PHE A 186 23.56 -9.04 4.70
CA PHE A 186 23.76 -10.47 4.80
C PHE A 186 23.27 -11.22 3.56
N SER A 187 23.94 -12.33 3.27
CA SER A 187 23.53 -13.35 2.29
C SER A 187 23.93 -14.72 2.81
N LEU A 188 23.57 -15.80 2.10
CA LEU A 188 24.06 -17.15 2.40
C LEU A 188 24.94 -17.66 1.25
N ASP A 189 25.89 -18.54 1.58
CA ASP A 189 26.57 -19.35 0.58
C ASP A 189 25.78 -20.62 0.22
N GLU A 190 26.32 -21.43 -0.68
CA GLU A 190 25.70 -22.68 -1.15
C GLU A 190 25.55 -23.76 -0.07
N ASN A 191 26.24 -23.62 1.07
CA ASN A 191 26.18 -24.53 2.21
C ASN A 191 25.29 -23.99 3.34
N GLY A 192 24.67 -22.83 3.14
CA GLY A 192 23.86 -22.15 4.14
C GLY A 192 24.67 -21.35 5.16
N GLN A 193 25.97 -21.11 4.93
CA GLN A 193 26.76 -20.27 5.82
C GLN A 193 26.43 -18.80 5.62
N LEU A 194 26.29 -18.07 6.72
CA LEU A 194 26.02 -16.63 6.68
C LEU A 194 27.25 -15.86 6.21
N LEU A 195 27.05 -15.01 5.21
CA LEU A 195 28.04 -14.10 4.68
C LEU A 195 27.64 -12.67 5.03
N THR A 196 28.63 -11.85 5.39
CA THR A 196 28.43 -10.40 5.61
C THR A 196 28.81 -9.57 4.38
N LYS A 197 29.06 -10.24 3.26
CA LYS A 197 29.39 -9.66 1.96
C LYS A 197 28.71 -10.49 0.88
N SER A 198 27.84 -9.85 0.09
CA SER A 198 27.14 -10.45 -1.04
C SER A 198 27.80 -10.07 -2.37
N ARG A 199 27.63 -10.92 -3.37
CA ARG A 199 27.98 -10.63 -4.77
C ARG A 199 27.11 -9.53 -5.39
N THR A 200 25.98 -9.18 -4.78
CA THR A 200 25.04 -8.14 -5.25
C THR A 200 25.31 -6.75 -4.65
N GLY A 201 26.44 -6.58 -3.94
CA GLY A 201 26.87 -5.28 -3.40
C GLY A 201 26.41 -4.99 -1.96
N TRP A 202 25.53 -5.83 -1.40
CA TRP A 202 25.16 -5.80 0.01
C TRP A 202 26.32 -6.24 0.90
N GLN A 203 26.71 -5.41 1.86
CA GLN A 203 27.81 -5.71 2.76
C GLN A 203 27.59 -5.05 4.12
N ARG A 204 27.96 -5.76 5.19
CA ARG A 204 28.05 -5.16 6.52
C ARG A 204 29.21 -4.15 6.52
N PRO A 205 28.97 -2.87 6.86
CA PRO A 205 30.03 -1.87 6.92
C PRO A 205 30.97 -2.12 8.11
N ASP A 206 32.18 -1.59 8.02
CA ASP A 206 33.02 -1.38 9.20
C ASP A 206 32.32 -0.40 10.16
N GLY A 207 32.36 -0.68 11.46
CA GLY A 207 31.68 0.14 12.46
C GLY A 207 30.15 0.08 12.40
N TRP A 208 29.57 -1.01 11.86
CA TRP A 208 28.12 -1.27 11.83
C TRP A 208 27.45 -1.13 13.20
N GLU A 209 28.18 -1.37 14.29
CA GLU A 209 27.71 -1.19 15.66
C GLU A 209 27.25 0.26 15.91
N LYS A 210 27.89 1.24 15.27
CA LYS A 210 27.50 2.65 15.36
C LYS A 210 26.15 2.91 14.68
N VAL A 211 25.84 2.18 13.61
CA VAL A 211 24.52 2.27 12.96
C VAL A 211 23.44 1.78 13.90
N LEU A 212 23.67 0.65 14.58
CA LEU A 212 22.72 0.14 15.57
C LEU A 212 22.60 1.06 16.79
N ALA A 213 23.73 1.60 17.28
CA ALA A 213 23.73 2.52 18.41
C ALA A 213 22.93 3.80 18.07
N ALA A 214 23.16 4.38 16.89
CA ALA A 214 22.42 5.54 16.42
C ALA A 214 20.93 5.20 16.22
N ALA A 215 20.59 4.09 15.58
CA ALA A 215 19.20 3.67 15.42
C ALA A 215 18.49 3.55 16.78
N ASN A 216 19.13 2.93 17.76
CA ASN A 216 18.61 2.78 19.11
C ASN A 216 18.46 4.12 19.86
N GLU A 217 19.38 5.07 19.67
CA GLU A 217 19.30 6.43 20.23
C GLU A 217 18.00 7.14 19.84
N TYR A 218 17.55 6.93 18.60
CA TYR A 218 16.32 7.52 18.06
C TYR A 218 15.11 6.57 18.10
N GLY A 219 15.19 5.44 18.82
CA GLY A 219 14.09 4.50 19.02
C GLY A 219 13.73 3.64 17.80
N LEU A 220 14.61 3.56 16.80
CA LEU A 220 14.41 2.75 15.61
C LEU A 220 14.69 1.28 15.89
N LYS A 221 13.87 0.39 15.33
CA LYS A 221 14.16 -1.05 15.31
C LYS A 221 15.05 -1.37 14.12
N CYS A 222 15.91 -2.38 14.26
CA CYS A 222 16.76 -2.83 13.16
C CYS A 222 16.52 -4.30 12.87
N GLU A 223 16.22 -4.63 11.61
CA GLU A 223 16.12 -6.00 11.13
C GLU A 223 17.33 -6.32 10.26
N MET A 224 17.94 -7.49 10.49
CA MET A 224 18.97 -7.98 9.58
C MET A 224 18.32 -8.55 8.32
N VAL A 225 18.65 -7.99 7.16
CA VAL A 225 18.14 -8.50 5.89
C VAL A 225 19.09 -9.56 5.37
N VAL A 226 18.58 -10.76 5.13
CA VAL A 226 19.27 -11.87 4.48
C VAL A 226 18.79 -11.96 3.04
N HIS A 227 19.58 -11.40 2.13
CA HIS A 227 19.22 -11.30 0.71
C HIS A 227 19.92 -12.37 -0.14
N MET A 228 19.16 -13.02 -1.02
CA MET A 228 19.68 -13.92 -2.06
C MET A 228 18.86 -13.78 -3.33
N THR A 229 19.50 -13.93 -4.49
CA THR A 229 18.79 -14.10 -5.77
C THR A 229 18.91 -15.53 -6.25
N ASN A 230 17.82 -16.09 -6.78
CA ASN A 230 17.78 -17.45 -7.28
C ASN A 230 18.35 -17.62 -8.69
N LYS A 231 19.34 -16.81 -9.06
CA LYS A 231 20.11 -17.01 -10.28
C LYS A 231 20.83 -18.36 -10.18
N ASP A 232 20.86 -19.11 -11.27
CA ASP A 232 21.49 -20.44 -11.33
C ASP A 232 20.93 -21.45 -10.32
N ARG A 233 19.69 -21.25 -9.83
CA ARG A 233 18.98 -22.13 -8.89
C ARG A 233 19.66 -22.31 -7.53
N VAL A 234 20.47 -21.34 -7.10
CA VAL A 234 21.20 -21.42 -5.82
C VAL A 234 20.28 -21.51 -4.60
N ILE A 235 19.12 -20.84 -4.63
CA ILE A 235 18.14 -20.93 -3.54
C ILE A 235 17.45 -22.30 -3.60
N ASN A 236 17.09 -22.83 -4.79
CA ASN A 236 16.57 -24.21 -4.88
C ASN A 236 17.58 -25.24 -4.31
N ALA A 237 18.87 -25.06 -4.60
CA ALA A 237 19.93 -25.97 -4.14
C ALA A 237 20.13 -25.91 -2.61
N LEU A 238 19.97 -24.72 -2.01
CA LEU A 238 19.95 -24.54 -0.56
C LEU A 238 18.73 -25.24 0.06
N LEU A 239 17.54 -24.94 -0.44
CA LEU A 239 16.25 -25.39 0.12
C LEU A 239 15.96 -26.88 -0.10
N SER A 240 16.69 -27.57 -0.98
CA SER A 240 16.53 -29.01 -1.23
C SER A 240 17.35 -29.89 -0.30
N ASN A 241 18.15 -29.32 0.62
CA ASN A 241 19.00 -30.08 1.53
C ASN A 241 18.80 -29.63 2.99
N GLN A 242 18.29 -30.54 3.82
CA GLN A 242 17.98 -30.26 5.23
C GLN A 242 19.21 -29.79 6.02
N ASN A 243 20.40 -30.36 5.80
CA ASN A 243 21.61 -29.95 6.53
C ASN A 243 22.02 -28.50 6.21
N ARG A 244 21.76 -28.04 4.98
CA ARG A 244 22.03 -26.65 4.57
C ARG A 244 20.99 -25.70 5.15
N ILE A 245 19.72 -26.12 5.17
CA ILE A 245 18.64 -25.40 5.88
C ILE A 245 19.00 -25.24 7.37
N ASP A 246 19.36 -26.33 8.05
CA ASP A 246 19.70 -26.31 9.48
C ASP A 246 20.92 -25.42 9.77
N THR A 247 21.88 -25.41 8.84
CA THR A 247 23.04 -24.51 8.92
C THR A 247 22.62 -23.05 8.74
N ALA A 248 21.83 -22.73 7.73
CA ALA A 248 21.32 -21.38 7.51
C ALA A 248 20.50 -20.86 8.69
N VAL A 249 19.56 -21.67 9.21
CA VAL A 249 18.75 -21.30 10.38
C VAL A 249 19.66 -20.99 11.58
N ARG A 250 20.61 -21.88 11.90
CA ARG A 250 21.53 -21.68 13.02
C ARG A 250 22.38 -20.42 12.89
N GLU A 251 22.97 -20.18 11.71
CA GLU A 251 23.81 -19.00 11.49
C GLU A 251 23.00 -17.70 11.55
N ILE A 252 21.80 -17.67 10.95
CA ILE A 252 20.90 -16.51 11.00
C ILE A 252 20.45 -16.23 12.44
N VAL A 253 19.98 -17.23 13.17
CA VAL A 253 19.49 -17.06 14.56
C VAL A 253 20.61 -16.57 15.48
N LYS A 254 21.83 -17.08 15.30
CA LYS A 254 23.00 -16.63 16.05
C LYS A 254 23.28 -15.14 15.83
N GLU A 255 23.26 -14.67 14.59
CA GLU A 255 23.51 -13.27 14.24
C GLU A 255 22.35 -12.35 14.65
N ALA A 256 21.10 -12.83 14.55
CA ALA A 256 19.87 -12.09 14.87
C ALA A 256 19.81 -11.58 16.31
N ARG A 257 20.66 -12.10 17.21
CA ARG A 257 20.79 -11.63 18.60
C ARG A 257 21.12 -10.13 18.69
N HIS A 258 21.83 -9.58 17.69
CA HIS A 258 22.18 -8.17 17.62
C HIS A 258 21.06 -7.26 17.09
N TYR A 259 19.99 -7.84 16.58
CA TYR A 259 18.92 -7.13 15.85
C TYR A 259 17.57 -7.32 16.55
N SER A 260 16.57 -6.53 16.16
CA SER A 260 15.18 -6.72 16.61
C SER A 260 14.52 -7.92 15.95
N GLY A 261 14.99 -8.29 14.75
CA GLY A 261 14.46 -9.40 13.97
C GLY A 261 15.24 -9.63 12.68
N VAL A 262 14.69 -10.48 11.84
CA VAL A 262 15.24 -10.87 10.53
C VAL A 262 14.24 -10.51 9.45
N ASN A 263 14.73 -9.92 8.36
CA ASN A 263 13.99 -9.81 7.10
C ASN A 263 14.58 -10.78 6.08
N LEU A 264 13.78 -11.69 5.57
CA LEU A 264 14.22 -12.64 4.55
C LEU A 264 13.83 -12.14 3.16
N ASP A 265 14.84 -11.94 2.31
CA ASP A 265 14.70 -11.39 0.96
C ASP A 265 15.28 -12.38 -0.06
N MET A 266 14.58 -13.51 -0.21
CA MET A 266 14.96 -14.60 -1.11
C MET A 266 14.19 -14.48 -2.42
N GLU A 267 14.84 -13.87 -3.41
CA GLU A 267 14.22 -13.47 -4.67
C GLU A 267 14.36 -14.51 -5.78
N GLY A 268 13.46 -14.48 -6.76
CA GLY A 268 13.57 -15.27 -7.99
C GLY A 268 12.94 -16.67 -7.99
N LEU A 269 12.27 -17.09 -6.91
CA LEU A 269 11.70 -18.44 -6.82
C LEU A 269 10.46 -18.65 -7.71
N GLY A 270 10.40 -19.79 -8.39
CA GLY A 270 9.24 -20.19 -9.19
C GLY A 270 9.03 -19.36 -10.47
N LEU A 271 10.11 -18.80 -11.03
CA LEU A 271 10.08 -18.14 -12.35
C LEU A 271 9.83 -19.17 -13.46
N SER A 272 10.61 -20.26 -13.43
CA SER A 272 10.64 -21.29 -14.48
C SER A 272 9.80 -22.51 -14.14
N GLU A 273 9.75 -22.87 -12.86
CA GLU A 273 9.12 -24.08 -12.33
C GLU A 273 7.60 -24.05 -12.51
N LYS A 274 7.02 -25.21 -12.83
CA LYS A 274 5.57 -25.41 -13.06
C LYS A 274 5.11 -26.72 -12.43
N GLY A 275 3.80 -26.90 -12.27
CA GLY A 275 3.20 -28.14 -11.75
C GLY A 275 3.84 -28.59 -10.43
N ASP A 276 4.18 -29.88 -10.35
CA ASP A 276 4.77 -30.49 -9.15
C ASP A 276 6.10 -29.86 -8.72
N GLU A 277 6.91 -29.38 -9.67
CA GLU A 277 8.17 -28.70 -9.34
C GLU A 277 7.91 -27.36 -8.64
N LEU A 278 6.90 -26.62 -9.09
CA LEU A 278 6.52 -25.36 -8.45
C LEU A 278 6.01 -25.61 -7.02
N ILE A 279 5.17 -26.64 -6.85
CA ILE A 279 4.66 -27.04 -5.53
C ILE A 279 5.82 -27.43 -4.60
N LYS A 280 6.82 -28.16 -5.11
CA LYS A 280 8.03 -28.48 -4.33
C LYS A 280 8.81 -27.24 -3.92
N VAL A 281 8.97 -26.26 -4.81
CA VAL A 281 9.63 -24.98 -4.49
C VAL A 281 8.88 -24.24 -3.39
N GLN A 282 7.56 -24.09 -3.53
CA GLN A 282 6.70 -23.44 -2.54
C GLN A 282 6.79 -24.13 -1.17
N ASN A 283 6.71 -25.46 -1.14
CA ASN A 283 6.80 -26.24 0.10
C ASN A 283 8.17 -26.11 0.75
N SER A 284 9.26 -26.15 -0.03
CA SER A 284 10.63 -26.07 0.50
C SER A 284 10.91 -24.68 1.08
N PHE A 285 10.47 -23.63 0.41
CA PHE A 285 10.62 -22.26 0.94
C PHE A 285 9.75 -22.05 2.19
N SER A 286 8.50 -22.51 2.17
CA SER A 286 7.61 -22.45 3.34
C SER A 286 8.18 -23.22 4.53
N TRP A 287 8.82 -24.37 4.30
CA TRP A 287 9.49 -25.15 5.34
C TRP A 287 10.67 -24.41 5.95
N PHE A 288 11.51 -23.77 5.12
CA PHE A 288 12.61 -22.94 5.59
C PHE A 288 12.11 -21.77 6.44
N VAL A 289 11.10 -21.04 5.95
CA VAL A 289 10.49 -19.91 6.68
C VAL A 289 9.90 -20.36 8.01
N LYS A 290 9.18 -21.49 8.03
CA LYS A 290 8.66 -22.07 9.27
C LYS A 290 9.79 -22.39 10.26
N SER A 291 10.82 -23.10 9.81
CA SER A 291 11.94 -23.53 10.66
C SER A 291 12.68 -22.34 11.25
N LEU A 292 12.89 -21.29 10.45
CA LEU A 292 13.52 -20.06 10.89
C LEU A 292 12.64 -19.27 11.88
N ALA A 293 11.35 -19.14 11.60
CA ALA A 293 10.41 -18.45 12.49
C ALA A 293 10.37 -19.09 13.88
N GLU A 294 10.26 -20.42 13.94
CA GLU A 294 10.20 -21.17 15.20
C GLU A 294 11.44 -20.95 16.08
N GLU A 295 12.64 -20.87 15.49
CA GLU A 295 13.87 -20.60 16.25
C GLU A 295 14.02 -19.11 16.62
N LEU A 296 13.65 -18.19 15.74
CA LEU A 296 13.69 -16.74 16.04
C LEU A 296 12.71 -16.37 17.15
N HIS A 297 11.49 -16.91 17.12
CA HIS A 297 10.47 -16.63 18.13
C HIS A 297 10.87 -17.15 19.52
N LYS A 298 11.64 -18.25 19.62
CA LYS A 298 12.22 -18.71 20.90
C LYS A 298 13.19 -17.70 21.52
N GLU A 299 13.87 -16.93 20.69
CA GLU A 299 14.82 -15.86 21.08
C GLU A 299 14.13 -14.48 21.15
N GLY A 300 12.80 -14.42 21.02
CA GLY A 300 12.02 -13.18 21.06
C GLY A 300 12.27 -12.25 19.87
N LYS A 301 12.70 -12.78 18.72
CA LYS A 301 13.02 -12.03 17.48
C LYS A 301 11.90 -12.19 16.46
N THR A 302 11.63 -11.15 15.68
CA THR A 302 10.64 -11.21 14.58
C THR A 302 11.23 -11.79 13.31
N LEU A 303 10.38 -12.38 12.46
CA LEU A 303 10.68 -12.75 11.08
C LEU A 303 9.74 -12.00 10.13
N SER A 304 10.29 -11.10 9.31
CA SER A 304 9.61 -10.48 8.18
C SER A 304 10.08 -11.06 6.85
N LEU A 305 9.24 -10.97 5.82
CA LEU A 305 9.56 -11.48 4.49
C LEU A 305 9.39 -10.40 3.44
N SER A 306 10.35 -10.28 2.54
CA SER A 306 10.25 -9.43 1.35
C SER A 306 10.02 -10.32 0.14
N LEU A 307 8.82 -10.21 -0.43
CA LEU A 307 8.33 -11.17 -1.42
C LEU A 307 8.01 -10.44 -2.72
N HIS A 308 8.36 -11.06 -3.86
CA HIS A 308 7.82 -10.61 -5.14
C HIS A 308 6.29 -10.54 -5.06
N ALA A 309 5.72 -9.47 -5.61
CA ALA A 309 4.28 -9.28 -5.62
C ALA A 309 3.53 -10.52 -6.19
N PRO A 310 2.34 -10.85 -5.67
CA PRO A 310 1.62 -12.06 -6.07
C PRO A 310 1.19 -12.03 -7.56
N ASN A 311 1.03 -10.84 -8.14
CA ASN A 311 0.76 -10.64 -9.57
C ASN A 311 2.03 -10.59 -10.45
N SER A 312 3.22 -10.85 -9.89
CA SER A 312 4.47 -10.96 -10.64
C SER A 312 4.58 -12.30 -11.39
N SER A 313 5.63 -12.44 -12.19
CA SER A 313 5.95 -13.70 -12.89
C SER A 313 6.46 -14.80 -11.95
N TYR A 314 6.88 -14.47 -10.74
CA TYR A 314 7.45 -15.40 -9.77
C TYR A 314 6.34 -16.05 -8.94
N LYS A 315 6.19 -17.37 -9.06
CA LYS A 315 5.11 -18.12 -8.40
C LYS A 315 5.57 -18.99 -7.24
N GLY A 316 6.82 -18.86 -6.80
CA GLY A 316 7.41 -19.69 -5.74
C GLY A 316 6.95 -19.38 -4.32
N TYR A 317 6.07 -18.41 -4.11
CA TYR A 317 5.69 -17.91 -2.79
C TYR A 317 4.25 -18.26 -2.45
N ASP A 318 4.05 -19.18 -1.50
CA ASP A 318 2.74 -19.47 -0.92
C ASP A 318 2.43 -18.42 0.16
N TYR A 319 1.81 -17.30 -0.25
CA TYR A 319 1.49 -16.17 0.64
C TYR A 319 0.66 -16.60 1.86
N SER A 320 -0.23 -17.60 1.74
CA SER A 320 -1.06 -18.06 2.85
C SER A 320 -0.23 -18.75 3.93
N THR A 321 0.63 -19.68 3.52
CA THR A 321 1.53 -20.39 4.44
C THR A 321 2.61 -19.46 5.00
N LEU A 322 3.22 -18.64 4.14
CA LEU A 322 4.27 -17.69 4.53
C LEU A 322 3.74 -16.62 5.50
N GLY A 323 2.53 -16.11 5.25
CA GLY A 323 1.86 -15.15 6.13
C GLY A 323 1.45 -15.74 7.47
N ARG A 324 1.34 -17.06 7.60
CA ARG A 324 1.09 -17.73 8.89
C ARG A 324 2.32 -17.73 9.80
N TYR A 325 3.50 -17.98 9.23
CA TYR A 325 4.74 -18.17 10.00
C TYR A 325 5.56 -16.90 10.20
N SER A 326 5.48 -15.94 9.28
CA SER A 326 6.13 -14.63 9.43
C SER A 326 5.32 -13.69 10.32
N ASP A 327 5.96 -12.69 10.92
CA ASP A 327 5.31 -11.59 11.64
C ASP A 327 4.63 -10.62 10.66
N TYR A 328 5.25 -10.35 9.51
CA TYR A 328 4.65 -9.58 8.42
C TYR A 328 5.35 -9.82 7.07
N ILE A 329 4.67 -9.47 5.99
CA ILE A 329 5.15 -9.55 4.61
C ILE A 329 5.22 -8.14 4.01
N ILE A 330 6.37 -7.81 3.43
CA ILE A 330 6.55 -6.65 2.54
C ILE A 330 6.25 -7.11 1.11
N ILE A 331 5.20 -6.56 0.51
CA ILE A 331 4.81 -6.83 -0.87
C ILE A 331 5.70 -5.97 -1.78
N MET A 332 6.62 -6.58 -2.52
CA MET A 332 7.46 -5.87 -3.50
C MET A 332 6.66 -5.56 -4.77
N ALA A 333 5.72 -4.61 -4.67
CA ALA A 333 4.81 -4.21 -5.74
C ALA A 333 5.45 -3.16 -6.68
N TYR A 334 6.59 -3.52 -7.27
CA TYR A 334 7.35 -2.69 -8.20
C TYR A 334 8.06 -3.57 -9.25
N ASP A 335 8.84 -2.95 -10.14
CA ASP A 335 9.47 -3.58 -11.30
C ASP A 335 8.47 -4.11 -12.34
N TYR A 336 7.34 -3.41 -12.53
CA TYR A 336 6.37 -3.73 -13.58
C TYR A 336 6.78 -3.26 -14.98
N GLY A 337 7.85 -2.45 -15.08
CA GLY A 337 8.41 -1.92 -16.33
C GLY A 337 8.23 -0.42 -16.47
N PRO A 338 7.00 0.11 -16.61
CA PRO A 338 6.74 1.55 -16.66
C PRO A 338 7.08 2.24 -15.34
N LYS A 339 7.50 3.51 -15.42
CA LYS A 339 7.76 4.38 -14.26
C LYS A 339 6.98 5.70 -14.39
N PRO A 340 6.31 6.19 -13.33
CA PRO A 340 6.12 5.54 -12.03
C PRO A 340 5.41 4.18 -12.11
N GLU A 341 5.53 3.35 -11.07
CA GLU A 341 4.94 2.00 -11.09
C GLU A 341 3.43 2.11 -11.31
N PRO A 342 2.81 1.30 -12.21
CA PRO A 342 1.39 1.44 -12.52
C PRO A 342 0.49 1.23 -11.29
N ASN A 343 -0.32 2.23 -10.93
CA ASN A 343 -1.19 2.18 -9.74
C ASN A 343 -2.15 0.99 -9.73
N ASN A 344 -2.71 0.63 -10.89
CA ASN A 344 -3.59 -0.54 -11.03
C ASN A 344 -2.89 -1.86 -10.72
N ARG A 345 -1.61 -2.01 -11.10
CA ARG A 345 -0.80 -3.20 -10.80
C ARG A 345 -0.44 -3.28 -9.33
N VAL A 346 -0.12 -2.14 -8.71
CA VAL A 346 0.10 -2.08 -7.25
C VAL A 346 -1.17 -2.42 -6.49
N ASN A 347 -2.31 -1.85 -6.87
CA ASN A 347 -3.61 -2.15 -6.28
C ASN A 347 -3.96 -3.64 -6.41
N GLU A 348 -3.76 -4.24 -7.60
CA GLU A 348 -3.96 -5.67 -7.83
C GLU A 348 -3.07 -6.54 -6.94
N ALA A 349 -1.80 -6.16 -6.75
CA ALA A 349 -0.89 -6.89 -5.87
C ALA A 349 -1.39 -6.91 -4.41
N ILE A 350 -1.84 -5.76 -3.91
CA ILE A 350 -2.40 -5.62 -2.55
C ILE A 350 -3.66 -6.48 -2.41
N THR A 351 -4.60 -6.40 -3.36
CA THR A 351 -5.87 -7.13 -3.25
C THR A 351 -5.69 -8.64 -3.31
N ILE A 352 -4.74 -9.16 -4.11
CA ILE A 352 -4.42 -10.59 -4.13
C ILE A 352 -3.73 -11.02 -2.83
N ALA A 353 -2.83 -10.20 -2.27
CA ALA A 353 -2.18 -10.51 -1.00
C ALA A 353 -3.21 -10.59 0.15
N LEU A 354 -4.18 -9.67 0.19
CA LEU A 354 -5.26 -9.62 1.18
C LEU A 354 -6.19 -10.84 1.17
N GLN A 355 -6.26 -11.59 0.06
CA GLN A 355 -7.01 -12.85 0.02
C GLN A 355 -6.35 -13.95 0.87
N ASN A 356 -5.07 -13.81 1.21
CA ASN A 356 -4.27 -14.84 1.84
C ASN A 356 -3.68 -14.41 3.19
N VAL A 357 -3.47 -13.11 3.39
CA VAL A 357 -2.77 -12.56 4.54
C VAL A 357 -3.59 -11.41 5.14
N PRO A 358 -3.79 -11.36 6.48
CA PRO A 358 -4.45 -10.25 7.14
C PRO A 358 -3.79 -8.90 6.84
N HIS A 359 -4.58 -7.84 6.70
CA HIS A 359 -4.09 -6.49 6.36
C HIS A 359 -3.03 -5.97 7.34
N ASN A 360 -3.16 -6.25 8.64
CA ASN A 360 -2.23 -5.87 9.70
C ASN A 360 -0.91 -6.67 9.70
N LYS A 361 -0.72 -7.60 8.75
CA LYS A 361 0.54 -8.30 8.50
C LYS A 361 1.12 -7.97 7.12
N LEU A 362 0.53 -7.02 6.39
CA LEU A 362 0.97 -6.62 5.07
C LEU A 362 1.53 -5.20 5.10
N ILE A 363 2.68 -5.04 4.46
CA ILE A 363 3.36 -3.76 4.26
C ILE A 363 3.56 -3.56 2.76
N LEU A 364 3.26 -2.38 2.25
CA LEU A 364 3.46 -2.07 0.84
C LEU A 364 4.92 -1.64 0.58
N GLY A 365 5.65 -2.43 -0.20
CA GLY A 365 6.96 -2.04 -0.72
C GLY A 365 6.83 -0.99 -1.82
N ILE A 366 7.60 0.10 -1.72
CA ILE A 366 7.63 1.22 -2.65
C ILE A 366 9.07 1.47 -3.09
N SER A 367 9.33 1.36 -4.40
CA SER A 367 10.65 1.62 -4.99
C SER A 367 10.86 3.11 -5.24
N ALA A 368 11.51 3.81 -4.30
CA ALA A 368 11.90 5.21 -4.39
C ALA A 368 12.48 5.64 -5.76
N PRO A 369 13.45 4.91 -6.38
CA PRO A 369 13.98 5.32 -7.68
C PRO A 369 12.99 5.15 -8.85
N SER A 370 11.85 4.50 -8.63
CA SER A 370 10.77 4.40 -9.61
C SER A 370 9.70 5.48 -9.41
N GLU A 371 9.69 6.21 -8.29
CA GLU A 371 8.57 7.08 -7.91
C GLU A 371 8.93 8.57 -7.94
N ASN A 372 7.91 9.42 -7.81
CA ASN A 372 8.01 10.85 -7.54
C ASN A 372 7.04 11.20 -6.38
N PRO A 373 6.99 12.45 -5.87
CA PRO A 373 6.11 12.80 -4.76
C PRO A 373 4.62 12.49 -5.00
N GLU A 374 4.11 12.74 -6.21
CA GLU A 374 2.70 12.50 -6.55
C GLU A 374 2.36 11.01 -6.61
N SER A 375 3.21 10.22 -7.27
CA SER A 375 2.99 8.78 -7.38
C SER A 375 3.19 8.07 -6.04
N LEU A 376 4.15 8.53 -5.22
CA LEU A 376 4.34 8.09 -3.83
C LEU A 376 3.09 8.36 -2.99
N ALA A 377 2.53 9.58 -3.06
CA ALA A 377 1.31 9.92 -2.34
C ALA A 377 0.17 8.95 -2.67
N THR A 378 0.05 8.58 -3.94
CA THR A 378 -0.94 7.59 -4.38
C THR A 378 -0.68 6.20 -3.79
N LYS A 379 0.58 5.75 -3.69
CA LYS A 379 0.90 4.45 -3.08
C LYS A 379 0.62 4.43 -1.59
N VAL A 380 0.96 5.51 -0.88
CA VAL A 380 0.61 5.69 0.53
C VAL A 380 -0.91 5.70 0.71
N GLY A 381 -1.64 6.37 -0.19
CA GLY A 381 -3.10 6.35 -0.26
C GLY A 381 -3.68 4.95 -0.40
N LEU A 382 -3.11 4.12 -1.29
CA LEU A 382 -3.50 2.71 -1.42
C LEU A 382 -3.25 1.92 -0.13
N ALA A 383 -2.10 2.12 0.53
CA ALA A 383 -1.82 1.45 1.80
C ALA A 383 -2.84 1.83 2.89
N LYS A 384 -3.22 3.13 2.97
CA LYS A 384 -4.27 3.63 3.88
C LYS A 384 -5.64 3.02 3.56
N ARG A 385 -6.04 3.03 2.29
CA ARG A 385 -7.32 2.50 1.82
C ARG A 385 -7.55 1.04 2.22
N TYR A 386 -6.48 0.25 2.21
CA TYR A 386 -6.53 -1.18 2.57
C TYR A 386 -6.14 -1.46 4.02
N ASN A 387 -5.96 -0.41 4.83
CA ASN A 387 -5.56 -0.51 6.25
C ASN A 387 -4.33 -1.39 6.46
N LEU A 388 -3.34 -1.28 5.56
CA LEU A 388 -2.09 -2.04 5.67
C LEU A 388 -1.31 -1.58 6.91
N GLU A 389 -0.47 -2.46 7.47
CA GLU A 389 0.35 -2.15 8.65
C GLU A 389 1.34 -1.01 8.37
N GLY A 390 1.76 -0.85 7.11
CA GLY A 390 2.49 0.34 6.68
C GLY A 390 3.14 0.25 5.30
N ILE A 391 4.23 0.99 5.13
CA ILE A 391 5.02 1.05 3.89
C ILE A 391 6.49 0.68 4.15
N ALA A 392 7.15 0.14 3.12
CA ALA A 392 8.59 -0.10 3.10
C ALA A 392 9.21 0.61 1.91
N LEU A 393 10.20 1.47 2.18
CA LEU A 393 10.85 2.32 1.20
C LEU A 393 12.14 1.65 0.72
N TRP A 394 12.16 1.30 -0.56
CA TRP A 394 13.35 0.86 -1.29
C TRP A 394 13.90 2.01 -2.14
N ARG A 395 14.88 2.79 -1.69
CA ARG A 395 15.59 2.68 -0.41
C ARG A 395 15.93 4.06 0.14
N LEU A 396 16.29 4.12 1.42
CA LEU A 396 16.88 5.32 2.02
C LEU A 396 18.13 5.73 1.22
N GLY A 397 18.32 7.03 1.09
CA GLY A 397 19.35 7.63 0.24
C GLY A 397 18.83 8.04 -1.14
N LEU A 398 17.66 7.55 -1.55
CA LEU A 398 17.01 7.91 -2.82
C LEU A 398 15.64 8.59 -2.62
N ILE A 399 15.21 8.75 -1.36
CA ILE A 399 13.99 9.50 -1.02
C ILE A 399 14.34 10.99 -1.10
N THR A 400 13.67 11.70 -2.00
CA THR A 400 13.83 13.15 -2.18
C THR A 400 13.11 13.94 -1.07
N ASP A 401 13.43 15.22 -0.89
CA ASP A 401 12.77 16.06 0.11
C ASP A 401 11.25 16.14 -0.10
N GLY A 402 10.79 16.30 -1.35
CA GLY A 402 9.35 16.29 -1.66
C GLY A 402 8.67 14.95 -1.36
N MET A 403 9.39 13.84 -1.45
CA MET A 403 8.86 12.53 -1.01
C MET A 403 8.77 12.44 0.51
N TRP A 404 9.77 12.97 1.24
CA TRP A 404 9.70 13.04 2.70
C TRP A 404 8.57 13.91 3.20
N GLU A 405 8.31 15.05 2.55
CA GLU A 405 7.15 15.89 2.83
C GLU A 405 5.85 15.11 2.69
N VAL A 406 5.67 14.40 1.56
CA VAL A 406 4.50 13.55 1.32
C VAL A 406 4.33 12.50 2.42
N ILE A 407 5.40 11.81 2.81
CA ILE A 407 5.35 10.80 3.87
C ILE A 407 4.94 11.44 5.20
N LYS A 408 5.55 12.57 5.58
CA LYS A 408 5.30 13.28 6.85
C LYS A 408 3.90 13.86 6.98
N ILE A 409 3.27 14.28 5.88
CA ILE A 409 1.88 14.75 5.90
C ILE A 409 0.85 13.60 5.80
N SER A 410 1.28 12.41 5.37
CA SER A 410 0.36 11.29 5.12
C SER A 410 0.37 10.23 6.22
N ILE A 411 1.42 10.19 7.05
CA ILE A 411 1.68 9.13 8.04
C ILE A 411 1.98 9.74 9.41
N ILE A 412 1.50 9.10 10.46
CA ILE A 412 1.86 9.33 11.87
C ILE A 412 2.32 7.99 12.48
N HIS A 413 3.15 7.99 13.54
CA HIS A 413 3.63 6.77 14.21
C HIS A 413 3.27 6.73 15.70
#